data_AF-A0A847S191-F1
#
_entry.id   AF-A0A847S191-F1
#
_cell.length_a   1.000
_cell.length_b   1.000
_cell.length_c   1.000
_cell.angle_alpha   90.00
_cell.angle_beta   90.00
_cell.angle_gamma   90.00
#
_symmetry.space_group_name_H-M   'P 1'
#
loop_
_entity.id
_entity.type
_entity.pdbx_description
1 polymer ?
#
loop_
_entity_poly.entity_id
_entity_poly.type
_entity_poly.pdbx_seq_one_letter_code
_entity_poly.pdbx_strand_id
1 'polypeptide(L)'
;MKSTFFIAILVMGHLSVTAQSTKLFDIVHINIKDTTLRKTEKDFIRKTLHFFEDENYIVRKTCSGEWGGTIVFKSKKTGVEYACGATCPVVVNKIDRRYVVSSSLNHLSGICRVVQIDHPDSMQIYEPFKPKQKTRKGQVIIRSAGDDESRSSKGTIALAGTLGMTIIVSFPYEGQLYHVTSDYRQTYLSKIENGKFVHLDTICDKSLWTYDDTVIQTVDGHYIVFFHNHVTQGYLNISGAKIEVNTYL
;
A
#
# COMPACT_ATOMS: atom_id res chain seq x y z
N MET A 1 -57.04 -4.83 54.71
CA MET A 1 -57.83 -5.27 53.53
C MET A 1 -57.47 -4.34 52.38
N LYS A 2 -57.08 -4.74 51.17
CA LYS A 2 -56.83 -6.04 50.53
C LYS A 2 -55.79 -5.76 49.43
N SER A 3 -54.93 -6.74 49.21
CA SER A 3 -54.03 -6.91 48.06
C SER A 3 -54.75 -6.74 46.73
N THR A 4 -54.08 -6.18 45.71
CA THR A 4 -53.90 -6.88 44.43
C THR A 4 -52.78 -6.27 43.57
N PHE A 5 -51.83 -7.13 43.23
CA PHE A 5 -50.89 -7.07 42.11
C PHE A 5 -51.54 -6.62 40.79
N PHE A 6 -50.79 -5.93 39.91
CA PHE A 6 -50.80 -6.25 38.48
C PHE A 6 -49.45 -5.97 37.80
N ILE A 7 -49.15 -6.85 36.86
CA ILE A 7 -47.86 -7.19 36.26
C ILE A 7 -47.49 -6.26 35.10
N ALA A 8 -46.18 -6.18 34.87
CA ALA A 8 -45.40 -5.63 33.78
C ALA A 8 -46.05 -5.54 32.38
N ILE A 9 -45.56 -4.58 31.58
CA ILE A 9 -45.00 -4.83 30.24
C ILE A 9 -43.89 -3.78 30.01
N LEU A 10 -42.65 -4.26 29.97
CA LEU A 10 -41.48 -3.50 29.56
C LEU A 10 -41.28 -3.86 28.08
N VAL A 11 -41.74 -2.99 27.18
CA VAL A 11 -41.49 -3.16 25.74
C VAL A 11 -40.04 -2.76 25.48
N MET A 12 -39.11 -3.70 25.68
CA MET A 12 -37.85 -3.66 24.96
C MET A 12 -38.19 -3.95 23.50
N GLY A 13 -38.30 -2.89 22.71
CA GLY A 13 -38.25 -2.99 21.26
C GLY A 13 -36.88 -3.54 20.89
N HIS A 14 -36.79 -4.87 20.76
CA HIS A 14 -35.74 -5.51 19.98
C HIS A 14 -35.94 -5.08 18.53
N LEU A 15 -35.35 -3.93 18.17
CA LEU A 15 -34.95 -3.71 16.79
C LEU A 15 -33.84 -4.71 16.53
N SER A 16 -34.25 -5.88 16.06
CA SER A 16 -33.42 -6.75 15.25
C SER A 16 -33.03 -5.95 14.01
N VAL A 17 -32.00 -5.10 14.15
CA VAL A 17 -31.24 -4.62 13.00
C VAL A 17 -30.59 -5.88 12.47
N THR A 18 -31.25 -6.49 11.49
CA THR A 18 -30.59 -7.37 10.54
C THR A 18 -29.49 -6.54 9.91
N ALA A 19 -28.30 -6.58 10.50
CA ALA A 19 -27.08 -6.19 9.84
C ALA A 19 -26.89 -7.20 8.69
N GLN A 20 -27.60 -6.98 7.58
CA GLN A 20 -27.09 -7.42 6.30
C GLN A 20 -25.73 -6.75 6.22
N SER A 21 -24.68 -7.56 6.37
CA SER A 21 -23.31 -7.17 6.01
C SER A 21 -23.35 -6.75 4.55
N THR A 22 -23.59 -5.47 4.30
CA THR A 22 -23.41 -4.89 2.98
C THR A 22 -21.93 -4.99 2.70
N LYS A 23 -21.55 -5.84 1.72
CA LYS A 23 -20.16 -5.92 1.26
C LYS A 23 -19.68 -4.51 0.95
N LEU A 24 -18.63 -4.10 1.65
CA LEU A 24 -18.06 -2.75 1.55
C LEU A 24 -17.47 -2.49 0.16
N PHE A 25 -16.97 -3.53 -0.49
CA PHE A 25 -16.42 -3.48 -1.84
C PHE A 25 -17.07 -4.54 -2.72
N ASP A 26 -17.34 -4.17 -3.97
CA ASP A 26 -17.73 -5.09 -5.04
C ASP A 26 -16.46 -5.65 -5.69
N ILE A 27 -16.18 -6.93 -5.48
CA ILE A 27 -15.00 -7.63 -6.00
C ILE A 27 -15.45 -8.45 -7.21
N VAL A 28 -14.95 -8.08 -8.40
CA VAL A 28 -15.34 -8.68 -9.67
C VAL A 28 -14.13 -9.34 -10.33
N HIS A 29 -14.29 -10.58 -10.77
CA HIS A 29 -13.26 -11.32 -11.50
C HIS A 29 -13.55 -11.32 -13.00
N ILE A 30 -12.57 -10.92 -13.80
CA ILE A 30 -12.67 -10.81 -15.26
C ILE A 30 -11.58 -11.65 -15.88
N ASN A 31 -11.96 -12.67 -16.63
CA ASN A 31 -11.03 -13.54 -17.35
C ASN A 31 -10.90 -13.10 -18.80
N ILE A 32 -9.71 -12.64 -19.18
CA ILE A 32 -9.39 -12.14 -20.52
C ILE A 32 -8.67 -13.22 -21.30
N LYS A 33 -9.38 -13.84 -22.24
CA LYS A 33 -8.84 -14.88 -23.16
C LYS A 33 -8.30 -14.29 -24.47
N ASP A 34 -8.92 -13.20 -24.94
CA ASP A 34 -8.48 -12.52 -26.14
C ASP A 34 -7.22 -11.70 -25.84
N THR A 35 -6.10 -12.09 -26.46
CA THR A 35 -4.80 -11.45 -26.25
C THR A 35 -4.78 -9.99 -26.71
N THR A 36 -5.68 -9.60 -27.62
CA THR A 36 -5.80 -8.21 -28.09
C THR A 36 -6.44 -7.28 -27.05
N LEU A 37 -7.12 -7.84 -26.04
CA LEU A 37 -7.71 -7.08 -24.94
C LEU A 37 -6.77 -6.93 -23.73
N ARG A 38 -5.58 -7.53 -23.79
CA ARG A 38 -4.58 -7.41 -22.71
C ARG A 38 -4.10 -5.97 -22.62
N LYS A 39 -4.12 -5.44 -21.40
CA LYS A 39 -3.64 -4.11 -21.07
C LYS A 39 -2.17 -4.13 -20.68
N THR A 40 -1.54 -2.99 -20.87
CA THR A 40 -0.18 -2.64 -20.44
C THR A 40 -0.23 -1.31 -19.71
N GLU A 41 0.85 -0.91 -19.05
CA GLU A 41 0.88 0.39 -18.36
C GLU A 41 0.54 1.58 -19.26
N LYS A 42 0.85 1.50 -20.56
CA LYS A 42 0.63 2.57 -21.53
C LYS A 42 -0.85 2.81 -21.84
N ASP A 43 -1.71 1.83 -21.52
CA ASP A 43 -3.14 1.96 -21.69
C ASP A 43 -3.80 2.84 -20.62
N PHE A 44 -3.03 3.24 -19.59
CA PHE A 44 -3.53 4.01 -18.46
C PHE A 44 -2.85 5.38 -18.38
N ILE A 45 -3.66 6.44 -18.30
CA ILE A 45 -3.16 7.81 -18.22
C ILE A 45 -2.84 8.13 -16.75
N ARG A 46 -1.55 8.18 -16.43
CA ARG A 46 -1.03 8.48 -15.09
C ARG A 46 -1.39 9.92 -14.66
N LYS A 47 -1.75 10.10 -13.40
CA LYS A 47 -2.00 11.41 -12.77
C LYS A 47 -0.74 12.27 -12.67
N THR A 48 0.42 11.65 -12.48
CA THR A 48 1.73 12.30 -12.42
C THR A 48 2.81 11.36 -12.99
N LEU A 49 3.92 11.93 -13.46
CA LEU A 49 5.12 11.19 -13.86
C LEU A 49 6.05 10.89 -12.67
N HIS A 50 5.79 11.49 -11.52
CA HIS A 50 6.52 11.23 -10.29
C HIS A 50 5.93 10.04 -9.54
N PHE A 51 6.64 9.52 -8.53
CA PHE A 51 6.11 8.42 -7.72
C PHE A 51 4.85 8.85 -6.94
N PHE A 52 4.86 10.09 -6.48
CA PHE A 52 3.67 10.81 -5.99
C PHE A 52 3.92 12.31 -6.13
N GLU A 53 2.86 13.08 -6.30
CA GLU A 53 2.95 14.53 -6.37
C GLU A 53 1.65 15.17 -5.87
N ASP A 54 1.80 16.25 -5.10
CA ASP A 54 0.69 17.10 -4.69
C ASP A 54 1.08 18.58 -4.78
N GLU A 55 0.29 19.46 -4.18
CA GLU A 55 0.52 20.90 -4.24
C GLU A 55 1.82 21.35 -3.53
N ASN A 56 2.35 20.57 -2.58
CA ASN A 56 3.48 20.96 -1.74
C ASN A 56 4.76 20.18 -2.04
N TYR A 57 4.64 18.94 -2.50
CA TYR A 57 5.78 18.03 -2.63
C TYR A 57 5.78 17.26 -3.96
N ILE A 58 7.01 17.00 -4.44
CA ILE A 58 7.30 15.98 -5.44
C ILE A 58 7.98 14.83 -4.70
N VAL A 59 7.52 13.60 -4.92
CA VAL A 59 8.02 12.43 -4.21
C VAL A 59 8.66 11.45 -5.18
N ARG A 60 9.82 10.93 -4.79
CA ARG A 60 10.54 9.86 -5.49
C ARG A 60 10.89 8.73 -4.53
N LYS A 61 11.10 7.53 -5.08
CA LYS A 61 11.48 6.34 -4.33
C LYS A 61 12.79 5.73 -4.84
N THR A 62 13.41 4.94 -3.99
CA THR A 62 14.46 3.97 -4.32
C THR A 62 14.11 2.62 -3.69
N CYS A 63 14.58 1.54 -4.31
CA CYS A 63 14.42 0.17 -3.82
C CYS A 63 15.72 -0.57 -4.15
N SER A 64 16.46 -0.91 -3.10
CA SER A 64 17.63 -1.77 -3.17
C SER A 64 17.28 -3.16 -2.63
N GLY A 65 16.05 -3.66 -2.88
CA GLY A 65 15.60 -4.97 -2.41
C GLY A 65 15.79 -5.17 -0.90
N GLU A 66 16.42 -6.28 -0.53
CA GLU A 66 16.74 -6.60 0.88
C GLU A 66 17.66 -5.57 1.54
N TRP A 67 18.41 -4.81 0.74
CA TRP A 67 19.34 -3.81 1.25
C TRP A 67 18.65 -2.48 1.58
N GLY A 68 17.35 -2.34 1.32
CA GLY A 68 16.55 -1.23 1.81
C GLY A 68 15.83 -0.47 0.70
N GLY A 69 15.44 0.75 1.02
CA GLY A 69 14.73 1.65 0.13
C GLY A 69 14.52 2.98 0.82
N THR A 70 14.29 4.02 0.04
CA THR A 70 14.11 5.38 0.53
C THR A 70 12.90 5.99 -0.12
N ILE A 71 12.14 6.74 0.67
CA ILE A 71 11.17 7.70 0.15
C ILE A 71 11.73 9.11 0.36
N VAL A 72 11.70 9.93 -0.69
CA VAL A 72 12.21 11.31 -0.64
C VAL A 72 11.12 12.27 -1.06
N PHE A 73 10.81 13.21 -0.17
CA PHE A 73 9.87 14.30 -0.36
C PHE A 73 10.64 15.59 -0.64
N LYS A 74 10.54 16.10 -1.87
CA LYS A 74 11.10 17.38 -2.26
C LYS A 74 10.06 18.47 -2.10
N SER A 75 10.31 19.45 -1.24
CA SER A 75 9.43 20.62 -1.10
C SER A 75 9.45 21.43 -2.39
N LYS A 76 8.28 21.69 -2.97
CA LYS A 76 8.13 22.60 -4.13
C LYS A 76 8.42 24.05 -3.77
N LYS A 77 8.19 24.42 -2.50
CA LYS A 77 8.42 25.79 -2.00
C LYS A 77 9.90 26.09 -1.78
N THR A 78 10.64 25.18 -1.14
CA THR A 78 12.02 25.44 -0.71
C THR A 78 13.07 24.68 -1.53
N GLY A 79 12.65 23.67 -2.30
CA GLY A 79 13.56 22.76 -3.00
C GLY A 79 14.27 21.75 -2.10
N VAL A 80 14.11 21.85 -0.77
CA VAL A 80 14.75 20.94 0.20
C VAL A 80 14.14 19.54 0.07
N GLU A 81 15.00 18.53 0.08
CA GLU A 81 14.62 17.13 0.06
C GLU A 81 14.69 16.55 1.46
N TYR A 82 13.64 15.84 1.86
CA TYR A 82 13.52 15.16 3.14
C TYR A 82 13.28 13.68 2.92
N ALA A 83 13.94 12.82 3.69
CA ALA A 83 13.94 11.39 3.44
C ALA A 83 13.80 10.55 4.71
N CYS A 84 13.17 9.40 4.55
CA CYS A 84 13.17 8.32 5.54
C CYS A 84 13.33 6.96 4.84
N GLY A 85 13.74 5.96 5.60
CA GLY A 85 13.83 4.58 5.15
C GLY A 85 12.44 4.01 4.89
N ALA A 86 12.27 3.40 3.72
CA ALA A 86 11.05 2.72 3.30
C ALA A 86 11.43 1.65 2.28
N THR A 87 11.58 0.39 2.70
CA THR A 87 12.07 -0.70 1.82
C THR A 87 11.07 -0.96 0.70
N CYS A 88 11.46 -0.64 -0.53
CA CYS A 88 10.64 -0.80 -1.75
C CYS A 88 9.22 -0.21 -1.59
N PRO A 89 9.11 1.13 -1.57
CA PRO A 89 7.81 1.81 -1.48
C PRO A 89 6.94 1.44 -2.69
N VAL A 90 5.68 1.09 -2.46
CA VAL A 90 4.73 0.72 -3.53
C VAL A 90 3.80 1.86 -3.89
N VAL A 91 3.31 2.61 -2.88
CA VAL A 91 2.42 3.75 -3.10
C VAL A 91 2.52 4.76 -1.96
N VAL A 92 2.28 6.03 -2.28
CA VAL A 92 1.99 7.08 -1.30
C VAL A 92 0.54 7.51 -1.46
N ASN A 93 -0.17 7.59 -0.34
CA ASN A 93 -1.51 8.18 -0.27
C ASN A 93 -1.48 9.39 0.67
N LYS A 94 -2.30 10.40 0.38
CA LYS A 94 -2.53 11.54 1.28
C LYS A 94 -3.94 11.48 1.81
N ILE A 95 -4.09 11.35 3.12
CA ILE A 95 -5.38 11.26 3.82
C ILE A 95 -5.31 12.19 5.02
N ASP A 96 -6.31 13.04 5.20
CA ASP A 96 -6.38 14.01 6.31
C ASP A 96 -5.10 14.84 6.47
N ARG A 97 -4.53 15.29 5.34
CA ARG A 97 -3.28 16.07 5.24
C ARG A 97 -2.01 15.33 5.68
N ARG A 98 -2.10 14.03 5.94
CA ARG A 98 -0.97 13.16 6.29
C ARG A 98 -0.62 12.27 5.10
N TYR A 99 0.66 11.95 4.96
CA TYR A 99 1.12 11.00 3.95
C TYR A 99 1.23 9.61 4.58
N VAL A 100 0.76 8.60 3.87
CA VAL A 100 0.93 7.21 4.24
C VAL A 100 1.69 6.52 3.13
N VAL A 101 2.86 5.98 3.49
CA VAL A 101 3.74 5.26 2.58
C VAL A 101 3.60 3.76 2.88
N SER A 102 3.14 3.02 1.88
CA SER A 102 3.14 1.56 1.91
C SER A 102 4.40 1.05 1.22
N SER A 103 5.03 0.06 1.84
CA SER A 103 6.27 -0.56 1.39
C SER A 103 6.13 -2.07 1.39
N SER A 104 6.72 -2.71 0.39
CA SER A 104 6.56 -4.14 0.13
C SER A 104 7.82 -4.71 -0.49
N LEU A 105 8.35 -5.77 0.12
CA LEU A 105 9.47 -6.52 -0.40
C LEU A 105 8.99 -7.93 -0.71
N ASN A 106 8.79 -8.22 -2.01
CA ASN A 106 8.44 -9.54 -2.52
C ASN A 106 9.70 -10.43 -2.60
N HIS A 107 10.36 -10.69 -1.47
CA HIS A 107 11.49 -11.62 -1.36
C HIS A 107 11.28 -12.61 -0.20
N LEU A 108 11.68 -13.87 -0.40
CA LEU A 108 11.45 -14.98 0.54
C LEU A 108 9.99 -15.06 1.01
N SER A 109 9.74 -14.81 2.29
CA SER A 109 8.39 -14.87 2.89
C SER A 109 7.54 -13.63 2.61
N GLY A 110 8.08 -12.61 1.97
CA GLY A 110 7.41 -11.32 1.81
C GLY A 110 7.46 -10.49 3.10
N ILE A 111 7.79 -9.21 2.97
CA ILE A 111 7.77 -8.27 4.08
C ILE A 111 7.01 -7.03 3.64
N CYS A 112 6.15 -6.51 4.50
CA CYS A 112 5.55 -5.20 4.27
C CYS A 112 5.60 -4.31 5.50
N ARG A 113 5.50 -3.01 5.25
CA ARG A 113 5.47 -1.97 6.27
C ARG A 113 4.64 -0.79 5.78
N VAL A 114 3.93 -0.15 6.70
CA VAL A 114 3.20 1.08 6.45
C VAL A 114 3.65 2.12 7.46
N VAL A 115 4.03 3.29 6.98
CA VAL A 115 4.42 4.43 7.82
C VAL A 115 3.58 5.66 7.47
N GLN A 116 3.26 6.44 8.48
CA GLN A 116 2.65 7.76 8.38
C GLN A 116 3.73 8.83 8.52
N ILE A 117 3.56 9.91 7.76
CA ILE A 117 4.38 11.12 7.78
C ILE A 117 3.41 12.30 7.87
N ASP A 118 3.36 12.96 9.02
CA ASP A 118 2.48 14.13 9.22
C ASP A 118 3.05 15.38 8.54
N HIS A 119 4.36 15.57 8.67
CA HIS A 119 5.08 16.74 8.18
C HIS A 119 6.40 16.30 7.56
N PRO A 120 6.52 16.27 6.21
CA PRO A 120 7.74 15.80 5.55
C PRO A 120 9.01 16.58 5.96
N ASP A 121 8.88 17.87 6.31
CA ASP A 121 9.98 18.71 6.78
C ASP A 121 10.49 18.37 8.20
N SER A 122 9.76 17.53 8.94
CA SER A 122 10.22 16.95 10.21
C SER A 122 11.15 15.75 10.03
N MET A 123 11.23 15.19 8.81
CA MET A 123 12.12 14.06 8.51
C MET A 123 13.59 14.49 8.41
N GLN A 124 14.48 13.53 8.17
CA GLN A 124 15.88 13.85 7.93
C GLN A 124 16.05 14.56 6.59
N ILE A 125 16.87 15.61 6.52
CA ILE A 125 17.27 16.21 5.25
C ILE A 125 18.02 15.14 4.43
N TYR A 126 17.63 14.95 3.19
CA TYR A 126 18.26 13.99 2.29
C TYR A 126 19.67 14.46 1.94
N GLU A 127 20.66 13.62 2.24
CA GLU A 127 22.03 13.81 1.82
C GLU A 127 22.40 12.70 0.83
N PRO A 128 22.86 13.04 -0.39
CA PRO A 128 23.37 12.04 -1.32
C PRO A 128 24.52 11.26 -0.69
N PHE A 129 24.56 9.95 -0.99
CA PHE A 129 25.67 9.11 -0.56
C PHE A 129 27.01 9.68 -1.03
N LYS A 130 27.97 9.74 -0.11
CA LYS A 130 29.36 10.09 -0.39
C LYS A 130 30.18 8.78 -0.42
N PRO A 131 30.78 8.40 -1.57
CA PRO A 131 31.58 7.20 -1.68
C PRO A 131 32.66 7.13 -0.60
N LYS A 132 32.82 5.95 0.01
CA LYS A 132 33.88 5.67 0.98
C LYS A 132 34.64 4.45 0.50
N GLN A 133 35.96 4.57 0.38
CA GLN A 133 36.81 3.41 0.11
C GLN A 133 36.86 2.54 1.36
N LYS A 134 36.45 1.28 1.22
CA LYS A 134 36.56 0.23 2.23
C LYS A 134 37.33 -0.94 1.63
N THR A 135 38.28 -1.52 2.36
CA THR A 135 38.97 -2.74 1.90
C THR A 135 38.31 -3.96 2.54
N ARG A 136 37.87 -4.92 1.73
CA ARG A 136 37.33 -6.21 2.20
C ARG A 136 38.00 -7.34 1.43
N LYS A 137 38.64 -8.28 2.13
CA LYS A 137 39.38 -9.41 1.54
C LYS A 137 40.38 -8.97 0.44
N GLY A 138 41.09 -7.87 0.66
CA GLY A 138 42.06 -7.33 -0.31
C GLY A 138 41.46 -6.57 -1.50
N GLN A 139 40.13 -6.47 -1.61
CA GLN A 139 39.45 -5.70 -2.66
C GLN A 139 38.99 -4.34 -2.12
N VAL A 140 39.18 -3.29 -2.93
CA VAL A 140 38.64 -1.95 -2.64
C VAL A 140 37.17 -1.93 -3.06
N ILE A 141 36.29 -1.78 -2.07
CA ILE A 141 34.86 -1.56 -2.25
C ILE A 141 34.61 -0.06 -2.11
N ILE A 142 34.05 0.54 -3.16
CA ILE A 142 33.70 1.96 -3.21
C ILE A 142 32.23 2.18 -2.82
N ARG A 143 31.39 1.17 -3.07
CA ARG A 143 29.95 1.18 -2.83
C ARG A 143 29.41 -0.25 -2.72
N SER A 144 28.43 -0.46 -1.85
CA SER A 144 27.62 -1.67 -1.70
C SER A 144 26.15 -1.38 -2.03
N ALA A 145 25.38 -2.42 -2.33
CA ALA A 145 23.92 -2.29 -2.46
C ALA A 145 23.33 -1.73 -1.15
N GLY A 146 22.46 -0.73 -1.26
CA GLY A 146 21.82 -0.08 -0.12
C GLY A 146 22.65 0.96 0.63
N ASP A 147 23.87 1.27 0.18
CA ASP A 147 24.72 2.31 0.80
C ASP A 147 24.11 3.73 0.65
N ASP A 148 23.30 3.94 -0.38
CA ASP A 148 22.57 5.19 -0.66
C ASP A 148 21.16 5.23 -0.07
N GLU A 149 20.75 4.17 0.61
CA GLU A 149 19.41 4.10 1.20
C GLU A 149 19.38 4.77 2.58
N SER A 150 18.37 5.60 2.81
CA SER A 150 18.10 6.18 4.11
C SER A 150 17.80 5.08 5.13
N ARG A 151 18.42 5.19 6.30
CA ARG A 151 18.13 4.35 7.48
C ARG A 151 17.31 5.08 8.52
N SER A 152 16.94 6.32 8.27
CA SER A 152 16.27 7.16 9.25
C SER A 152 14.78 6.86 9.32
N SER A 153 14.27 6.82 10.54
CA SER A 153 12.84 6.81 10.86
C SER A 153 12.36 8.17 11.40
N LYS A 154 13.21 9.20 11.39
CA LYS A 154 12.88 10.53 11.91
C LYS A 154 11.68 11.09 11.16
N GLY A 155 10.70 11.64 11.89
CA GLY A 155 9.49 12.23 11.31
C GLY A 155 8.47 11.19 10.80
N THR A 156 8.64 9.91 11.12
CA THR A 156 7.73 8.83 10.72
C THR A 156 7.05 8.18 11.93
N ILE A 157 5.81 7.74 11.73
CA ILE A 157 5.05 6.92 12.69
C ILE A 157 4.78 5.57 12.03
N ALA A 158 5.19 4.47 12.66
CA ALA A 158 4.88 3.14 12.13
C ALA A 158 3.40 2.81 12.37
N LEU A 159 2.66 2.49 11.31
CA LEU A 159 1.26 2.10 11.39
C LEU A 159 1.10 0.58 11.46
N ALA A 160 1.86 -0.17 10.66
CA ALA A 160 1.87 -1.63 10.69
C ALA A 160 3.13 -2.17 10.00
N GLY A 161 3.45 -3.43 10.27
CA GLY A 161 4.44 -4.19 9.51
C GLY A 161 4.35 -5.67 9.83
N THR A 162 4.59 -6.53 8.84
CA THR A 162 4.56 -7.98 9.03
C THR A 162 5.51 -8.70 8.08
N LEU A 163 5.96 -9.88 8.52
CA LEU A 163 6.60 -10.91 7.71
C LEU A 163 5.53 -11.89 7.23
N GLY A 164 5.70 -12.51 6.07
CA GLY A 164 4.78 -13.53 5.56
C GLY A 164 3.72 -12.99 4.59
N MET A 165 3.70 -11.67 4.36
CA MET A 165 2.68 -10.99 3.56
C MET A 165 3.25 -9.73 2.93
N THR A 166 2.76 -9.41 1.73
CA THR A 166 3.11 -8.23 0.97
C THR A 166 1.90 -7.36 0.68
N ILE A 167 2.15 -6.05 0.51
CA ILE A 167 1.13 -5.11 0.04
C ILE A 167 1.29 -5.01 -1.47
N ILE A 168 0.19 -5.23 -2.20
CA ILE A 168 0.12 -5.03 -3.66
C ILE A 168 -0.21 -3.57 -3.95
N VAL A 169 -1.21 -3.04 -3.26
CA VAL A 169 -1.59 -1.62 -3.35
C VAL A 169 -2.28 -1.18 -2.08
N SER A 170 -2.25 0.13 -1.81
CA SER A 170 -3.07 0.76 -0.79
C SER A 170 -3.81 1.93 -1.41
N PHE A 171 -5.07 2.10 -1.07
CA PHE A 171 -5.95 3.09 -1.70
C PHE A 171 -6.92 3.68 -0.65
N PRO A 172 -7.21 5.00 -0.73
CA PRO A 172 -8.16 5.65 0.14
C PRO A 172 -9.60 5.38 -0.34
N TYR A 173 -10.51 5.15 0.60
CA TYR A 173 -11.94 5.11 0.33
C TYR A 173 -12.69 5.62 1.57
N GLU A 174 -13.60 6.58 1.39
CA GLU A 174 -14.40 7.19 2.47
C GLU A 174 -13.58 7.63 3.70
N GLY A 175 -12.44 8.28 3.47
CA GLY A 175 -11.56 8.79 4.53
C GLY A 175 -10.73 7.71 5.25
N GLN A 176 -10.84 6.45 4.86
CA GLN A 176 -10.06 5.34 5.40
C GLN A 176 -9.07 4.80 4.37
N LEU A 177 -8.02 4.14 4.84
CA LEU A 177 -7.04 3.49 3.99
C LEU A 177 -7.28 1.97 3.98
N TYR A 178 -7.40 1.43 2.78
CA TYR A 178 -7.51 -0.01 2.54
C TYR A 178 -6.27 -0.51 1.81
N HIS A 179 -6.02 -1.80 1.94
CA HIS A 179 -4.84 -2.46 1.41
C HIS A 179 -5.24 -3.73 0.70
N VAL A 180 -4.78 -3.92 -0.53
CA VAL A 180 -4.74 -5.24 -1.15
C VAL A 180 -3.44 -5.89 -0.69
N THR A 181 -3.58 -6.97 0.08
CA THR A 181 -2.45 -7.70 0.66
C THR A 181 -2.43 -9.12 0.15
N SER A 182 -1.25 -9.65 -0.15
CA SER A 182 -1.08 -11.02 -0.62
C SER A 182 -0.16 -11.78 0.31
N ASP A 183 -0.56 -12.98 0.72
CA ASP A 183 0.36 -13.98 1.27
C ASP A 183 0.76 -14.96 0.15
N TYR A 184 1.43 -16.06 0.49
CA TYR A 184 1.88 -17.08 -0.47
C TYR A 184 0.74 -17.93 -1.06
N ARG A 185 -0.49 -17.80 -0.58
CA ARG A 185 -1.66 -18.56 -0.98
C ARG A 185 -2.72 -17.70 -1.66
N GLN A 186 -3.14 -16.62 -1.01
CA GLN A 186 -4.32 -15.84 -1.36
C GLN A 186 -4.04 -14.34 -1.30
N THR A 187 -4.97 -13.59 -1.88
CA THR A 187 -4.98 -12.13 -1.85
C THR A 187 -6.23 -11.64 -1.15
N TYR A 188 -6.08 -10.70 -0.24
CA TYR A 188 -7.11 -10.20 0.64
C TYR A 188 -7.27 -8.69 0.50
N LEU A 189 -8.50 -8.23 0.73
CA LEU A 189 -8.75 -6.86 1.12
C LEU A 189 -8.50 -6.75 2.62
N SER A 190 -7.72 -5.77 3.04
CA SER A 190 -7.32 -5.57 4.44
C SER A 190 -7.41 -4.12 4.86
N LYS A 191 -7.55 -3.89 6.16
CA LYS A 191 -7.34 -2.59 6.83
C LYS A 191 -6.32 -2.72 7.94
N ILE A 192 -5.74 -1.60 8.40
CA ILE A 192 -4.89 -1.60 9.60
C ILE A 192 -5.74 -1.23 10.81
N GLU A 193 -5.77 -2.12 11.81
CA GLU A 193 -6.37 -1.87 13.11
C GLU A 193 -5.39 -2.26 14.22
N ASN A 194 -5.22 -1.38 15.21
CA ASN A 194 -4.36 -1.63 16.38
C ASN A 194 -2.95 -2.14 15.99
N GLY A 195 -2.36 -1.55 14.95
CA GLY A 195 -1.01 -1.90 14.50
C GLY A 195 -0.90 -3.13 13.59
N LYS A 196 -2.02 -3.76 13.22
CA LYS A 196 -2.06 -5.05 12.50
C LYS A 196 -2.96 -4.98 11.28
N PHE A 197 -2.63 -5.77 10.26
CA PHE A 197 -3.53 -6.00 9.13
C PHE A 197 -4.67 -6.93 9.56
N VAL A 198 -5.89 -6.49 9.29
CA VAL A 198 -7.13 -7.26 9.51
C VAL A 198 -7.76 -7.49 8.15
N HIS A 199 -7.95 -8.75 7.78
CA HIS A 199 -8.61 -9.14 6.53
C HIS A 199 -10.11 -8.87 6.61
N LEU A 200 -10.63 -8.21 5.59
CA LEU A 200 -12.03 -7.82 5.43
C LEU A 200 -12.78 -8.73 4.48
N ASP A 201 -12.14 -9.07 3.35
CA ASP A 201 -12.69 -9.97 2.33
C ASP A 201 -11.53 -10.64 1.57
N THR A 202 -11.82 -11.72 0.86
CA THR A 202 -10.87 -12.38 -0.03
C THR A 202 -11.02 -11.78 -1.43
N ILE A 203 -9.94 -11.21 -1.98
CA ILE A 203 -9.90 -10.67 -3.34
C ILE A 203 -9.68 -11.79 -4.36
N CYS A 204 -8.82 -12.77 -4.05
CA CYS A 204 -8.54 -13.88 -4.93
C CYS A 204 -8.02 -15.08 -4.14
N ASP A 205 -8.37 -16.30 -4.58
CA ASP A 205 -7.87 -17.57 -4.06
C ASP A 205 -6.42 -17.88 -4.49
N LYS A 206 -5.77 -16.92 -5.17
CA LYS A 206 -4.38 -16.97 -5.62
C LYS A 206 -3.59 -15.78 -5.09
N SER A 207 -2.29 -15.99 -4.97
CA SER A 207 -1.34 -14.94 -4.66
C SER A 207 -1.09 -14.06 -5.90
N LEU A 208 -1.31 -12.75 -5.76
CA LEU A 208 -1.17 -11.76 -6.84
C LEU A 208 0.16 -10.97 -6.74
N TRP A 209 1.18 -11.55 -6.11
CA TRP A 209 2.48 -10.89 -5.96
C TRP A 209 3.20 -10.69 -7.30
N THR A 210 4.11 -9.72 -7.33
CA THR A 210 4.89 -9.33 -8.52
C THR A 210 6.22 -8.72 -8.09
N TYR A 211 7.29 -8.90 -8.87
CA TYR A 211 8.53 -8.15 -8.64
C TYR A 211 8.45 -6.71 -9.16
N ASP A 212 7.52 -6.43 -10.07
CA ASP A 212 7.19 -5.08 -10.56
C ASP A 212 5.91 -4.60 -9.86
N ASP A 213 6.09 -3.85 -8.79
CA ASP A 213 5.03 -3.35 -7.91
C ASP A 213 4.55 -1.94 -8.27
N THR A 214 4.73 -1.55 -9.54
CA THR A 214 4.38 -0.21 -10.00
C THR A 214 2.87 0.03 -9.87
N VAL A 215 2.51 0.93 -8.95
CA VAL A 215 1.14 1.43 -8.82
C VAL A 215 0.92 2.62 -9.73
N ILE A 216 -0.04 2.51 -10.64
CA ILE A 216 -0.50 3.60 -11.50
C ILE A 216 -1.73 4.23 -10.86
N GLN A 217 -1.58 5.46 -10.36
CA GLN A 217 -2.72 6.31 -10.04
C GLN A 217 -3.11 7.07 -11.30
N THR A 218 -4.33 6.87 -11.78
CA THR A 218 -4.81 7.48 -13.03
C THR A 218 -5.44 8.86 -12.79
N VAL A 219 -5.59 9.65 -13.86
CA VAL A 219 -6.23 10.98 -13.81
C VAL A 219 -7.70 10.94 -13.36
N ASP A 220 -8.40 9.84 -13.61
CA ASP A 220 -9.78 9.56 -13.21
C ASP A 220 -9.89 8.85 -11.85
N GLY A 221 -8.78 8.71 -11.12
CA GLY A 221 -8.79 8.27 -9.73
C GLY A 221 -8.79 6.75 -9.53
N HIS A 222 -8.42 5.98 -10.55
CA HIS A 222 -8.22 4.55 -10.44
C HIS A 222 -6.82 4.23 -9.90
N TYR A 223 -6.70 3.08 -9.23
CA TYR A 223 -5.43 2.45 -8.90
C TYR A 223 -5.28 1.18 -9.74
N ILE A 224 -4.26 1.18 -10.61
CA ILE A 224 -3.93 0.05 -11.47
C ILE A 224 -2.62 -0.58 -11.01
N VAL A 225 -2.62 -1.89 -10.80
CA VAL A 225 -1.41 -2.65 -10.46
C VAL A 225 -1.35 -3.92 -11.28
N PHE A 226 -0.29 -4.08 -12.06
CA PHE A 226 -0.04 -5.31 -12.78
C PHE A 226 0.53 -6.37 -11.84
N PHE A 227 0.10 -7.60 -12.03
CA PHE A 227 0.69 -8.75 -11.35
C PHE A 227 1.15 -9.77 -12.38
N HIS A 228 2.31 -10.36 -12.13
CA HIS A 228 2.86 -11.42 -12.97
C HIS A 228 3.74 -12.33 -12.11
N ASN A 229 3.30 -13.56 -11.92
CA ASN A 229 4.05 -14.59 -11.23
C ASN A 229 3.79 -15.98 -11.86
N HIS A 230 4.35 -17.02 -11.25
CA HIS A 230 4.24 -18.40 -11.75
C HIS A 230 2.82 -19.00 -11.64
N VAL A 231 1.93 -18.38 -10.85
CA VAL A 231 0.54 -18.83 -10.63
C VAL A 231 -0.44 -18.10 -11.55
N THR A 232 -0.25 -16.79 -11.74
CA THR A 232 -1.18 -15.96 -12.50
C THR A 232 -0.56 -14.65 -12.97
N GLN A 233 -1.20 -14.04 -13.97
CA GLN A 233 -0.82 -12.74 -14.52
C GLN A 233 -2.06 -11.94 -14.92
N GLY A 234 -1.94 -10.61 -14.87
CA GLY A 234 -3.07 -9.72 -15.06
C GLY A 234 -2.86 -8.36 -14.42
N TYR A 235 -3.96 -7.69 -14.07
CA TYR A 235 -3.92 -6.44 -13.33
C TYR A 235 -5.14 -6.27 -12.41
N LEU A 236 -4.93 -5.55 -11.31
CA LEU A 236 -5.99 -5.01 -10.48
C LEU A 236 -6.39 -3.64 -11.02
N ASN A 237 -7.69 -3.37 -11.03
CA ASN A 237 -8.25 -2.05 -11.28
C ASN A 237 -9.20 -1.70 -10.13
N ILE A 238 -8.85 -0.67 -9.36
CA ILE A 238 -9.61 -0.25 -8.17
C ILE A 238 -10.14 1.16 -8.40
N SER A 239 -11.46 1.33 -8.29
CA SER A 239 -12.12 2.63 -8.38
C SER A 239 -13.33 2.71 -7.46
N GLY A 240 -13.30 3.69 -6.54
CA GLY A 240 -14.33 3.81 -5.50
C GLY A 240 -14.48 2.51 -4.70
N ALA A 241 -15.71 1.99 -4.65
CA ALA A 241 -16.03 0.73 -3.96
C ALA A 241 -15.83 -0.52 -4.82
N LYS A 242 -15.27 -0.42 -6.04
CA LYS A 242 -15.11 -1.56 -6.96
C LYS A 242 -13.65 -2.00 -7.05
N ILE A 243 -13.44 -3.32 -6.99
CA ILE A 243 -12.14 -3.97 -7.20
C ILE A 243 -12.30 -4.99 -8.32
N GLU A 244 -11.67 -4.76 -9.45
CA GLU A 244 -11.64 -5.69 -10.58
C GLU A 244 -10.33 -6.46 -10.60
N VAL A 245 -10.42 -7.78 -10.57
CA VAL A 245 -9.30 -8.71 -10.76
C VAL A 245 -9.32 -9.19 -12.21
N ASN A 246 -8.52 -8.57 -13.07
CA ASN A 246 -8.43 -8.88 -14.48
C ASN A 246 -7.30 -9.87 -14.72
N THR A 247 -7.63 -11.13 -15.03
CA THR A 247 -6.66 -12.21 -15.26
C THR A 247 -6.49 -12.50 -16.74
N TYR A 248 -5.25 -12.64 -17.18
CA TYR A 248 -4.95 -13.08 -18.54
C TYR A 248 -4.83 -14.61 -18.58
N LEU A 249 -5.69 -15.24 -19.37
CA LEU A 249 -5.65 -16.69 -19.64
C LEU A 249 -4.83 -17.01 -20.88
#